data_AF-A0A8T4IQ81-F1
#
_entry.id   AF-A0A8T4IQ81-F1
#
_cell.length_a   1.000
_cell.length_b   1.000
_cell.length_c   1.000
_cell.angle_alpha   90.00
_cell.angle_beta   90.00
_cell.angle_gamma   90.00
#
_symmetry.space_group_name_H-M   'P 1'
#
loop_
_entity.id
_entity.type
_entity.pdbx_description
1 polymer ?
#
loop_
_entity_poly.entity_id
_entity_poly.type
_entity_poly.pdbx_seq_one_letter_code
_entity_poly.pdbx_strand_id
1 'polypeptide(L)'
;MDRSGPGRVQGRERERERYGKPVAVAAGGLAVVIAVLVSTVLSVSGSGTHEHERGRGGDGTGVGVQDGTGTGPGTGDGTGGGVGPGTSQVRSAAAPEPETCEDGEDPAESLRPSGKAGEAVERIRKRDRLIVGVDQNSYLWGFRDPSTGKIDGFDIDLVRALAEDLLGEDPEITYKTIPTDQRIPAIQKGEVDMVVRTMTVNCERIREVAFSTAYFEAGQQLLVPKENARVKGFDASMRGKRLCFADGSTAQALMEKGKYKALGAKSVVVPNQLDCLVRMQLGKADATLTDSALGAGQAAQDPSVELIGDPETIEPYGIAMNLEDEDLVRWVNKRLDAYRSGGDDSEWRRSYDKWFADDIMSAADGKDPAPPEPKYRD
;
A
#
# COMPACT_ATOMS: atom_id res chain seq x y z
N MET A 1 52.27 25.53 45.93
CA MET A 1 52.26 27.00 46.13
C MET A 1 52.04 27.62 44.75
N ASP A 2 50.82 28.06 44.43
CA ASP A 2 50.28 29.43 44.66
C ASP A 2 50.72 30.33 43.47
N ARG A 3 49.91 31.02 42.65
CA ARG A 3 48.55 31.60 42.68
C ARG A 3 48.17 31.97 41.22
N SER A 4 46.95 31.66 40.74
CA SER A 4 45.81 32.59 40.51
C SER A 4 45.76 33.33 39.15
N GLY A 5 44.65 33.12 38.40
CA GLY A 5 44.20 33.91 37.23
C GLY A 5 43.53 35.24 37.65
N PRO A 6 42.41 35.72 37.05
CA PRO A 6 41.75 35.41 35.76
C PRO A 6 41.33 36.68 34.95
N GLY A 7 40.83 36.51 33.72
CA GLY A 7 40.17 37.56 32.92
C GLY A 7 38.76 37.14 32.49
N ARG A 8 37.76 37.97 32.82
CA ARG A 8 36.33 37.66 32.91
C ARG A 8 35.54 38.03 31.65
N VAL A 9 34.42 37.34 31.52
CA VAL A 9 33.29 37.47 30.57
C VAL A 9 32.49 38.78 30.76
N GLN A 10 32.02 39.36 29.63
CA GLN A 10 30.76 40.13 29.43
C GLN A 10 30.53 40.15 27.89
N GLY A 11 29.40 39.84 27.27
CA GLY A 11 28.01 39.73 27.71
C GLY A 11 27.15 40.83 27.04
N ARG A 12 26.42 40.50 25.96
CA ARG A 12 25.14 41.08 25.43
C ARG A 12 25.05 40.81 23.92
N GLU A 13 24.18 39.93 23.42
CA GLU A 13 22.71 39.99 23.33
C GLU A 13 22.22 41.07 22.33
N ARG A 14 21.43 40.60 21.34
CA ARG A 14 20.51 41.30 20.41
C ARG A 14 21.05 41.67 19.01
N GLU A 15 20.72 40.83 18.02
CA GLU A 15 19.99 41.27 16.81
C GLU A 15 19.40 40.05 16.08
N ARG A 16 18.23 39.59 16.55
CA ARG A 16 17.26 38.85 15.74
C ARG A 16 16.27 39.88 15.22
N GLU A 17 16.37 40.27 13.95
CA GLU A 17 15.24 40.78 13.15
C GLU A 17 15.69 41.06 11.71
N ARG A 18 15.30 40.16 10.79
CA ARG A 18 14.90 40.49 9.42
C ARG A 18 14.41 39.23 8.71
N TYR A 19 13.24 38.75 9.14
CA TYR A 19 12.39 37.88 8.32
C TYR A 19 11.58 38.79 7.38
N GLY A 20 11.88 38.70 6.08
CA GLY A 20 11.05 39.27 5.02
C GLY A 20 9.75 38.47 4.88
N LYS A 21 8.63 39.19 4.80
CA LYS A 21 7.28 38.65 4.65
C LYS A 21 7.12 37.86 3.33
N PRO A 22 6.26 36.83 3.29
CA PRO A 22 5.97 36.10 2.06
C PRO A 22 5.08 36.93 1.12
N VAL A 23 5.47 36.97 -0.15
CA VAL A 23 4.64 37.47 -1.25
C VAL A 23 3.70 36.35 -1.67
N ALA A 24 2.40 36.60 -1.57
CA ALA A 24 1.35 35.72 -2.05
C ALA A 24 1.44 35.60 -3.59
N VAL A 25 1.69 34.39 -4.09
CA VAL A 25 1.54 34.08 -5.52
C VAL A 25 0.16 33.44 -5.68
N ALA A 26 -0.68 34.13 -6.45
CA ALA A 26 -2.03 33.72 -6.77
C ALA A 26 -2.02 32.44 -7.63
N ALA A 27 -2.78 31.43 -7.20
CA ALA A 27 -3.09 30.24 -7.97
C ALA A 27 -3.98 30.62 -9.17
N GLY A 28 -3.38 30.69 -10.35
CA GLY A 28 -4.10 30.74 -11.63
C GLY A 28 -4.33 29.32 -12.12
N GLY A 29 -5.55 28.81 -11.95
CA GLY A 29 -5.98 27.53 -12.53
C GLY A 29 -5.98 27.61 -14.06
N LEU A 30 -5.21 26.74 -14.71
CA LEU A 30 -5.29 26.52 -16.15
C LEU A 30 -5.97 25.16 -16.37
N ALA A 31 -7.27 25.20 -16.63
CA ALA A 31 -8.02 24.02 -17.07
C ALA A 31 -7.57 23.66 -18.50
N VAL A 32 -6.86 22.55 -18.64
CA VAL A 32 -6.55 21.97 -19.96
C VAL A 32 -7.78 21.17 -20.40
N VAL A 33 -8.56 21.75 -21.30
CA VAL A 33 -9.67 21.06 -21.98
C VAL A 33 -9.08 20.18 -23.08
N ILE A 34 -9.05 18.85 -22.86
CA ILE A 34 -8.77 17.88 -23.92
C ILE A 34 -10.04 17.68 -24.74
N ALA A 35 -10.08 18.25 -25.94
CA ALA A 35 -11.14 17.98 -26.91
C ALA A 35 -10.87 16.64 -27.62
N VAL A 36 -11.71 15.63 -27.35
CA VAL A 36 -11.71 14.37 -28.11
C VAL A 36 -12.52 14.57 -29.39
N LEU A 37 -11.84 14.58 -30.54
CA LEU A 37 -12.45 14.53 -31.86
C LEU A 37 -12.99 13.12 -32.11
N VAL A 38 -14.32 12.95 -32.05
CA VAL A 38 -15.01 11.75 -32.53
C VAL A 38 -15.23 11.89 -34.02
N SER A 39 -14.41 11.21 -34.83
CA SER A 39 -14.70 11.03 -36.25
C SER A 39 -15.78 9.97 -36.44
N THR A 40 -16.96 10.42 -36.84
CA THR A 40 -18.05 9.56 -37.31
C THR A 40 -17.69 8.99 -38.69
N VAL A 41 -17.61 7.67 -38.81
CA VAL A 41 -17.69 7.00 -40.10
C VAL A 41 -19.06 6.33 -40.19
N LEU A 42 -19.94 6.93 -40.99
CA LEU A 42 -21.13 6.27 -41.51
C LEU A 42 -20.70 5.14 -42.46
N SER A 43 -21.24 3.94 -42.24
CA SER A 43 -21.54 3.03 -43.35
C SER A 43 -22.95 2.49 -43.17
N VAL A 44 -23.71 2.64 -44.23
CA VAL A 44 -25.12 2.36 -44.42
C VAL A 44 -25.30 1.04 -45.16
N SER A 45 -26.41 0.36 -44.84
CA SER A 45 -27.15 -0.64 -45.62
C SER A 45 -26.77 -2.11 -45.57
N GLY A 46 -27.79 -2.93 -45.33
CA GLY A 46 -27.80 -4.37 -45.63
C GLY A 46 -28.89 -5.18 -44.92
N SER A 47 -30.15 -4.85 -45.17
CA SER A 47 -31.34 -5.61 -44.74
C SER A 47 -31.41 -7.02 -45.34
N GLY A 48 -31.89 -7.99 -44.54
CA GLY A 48 -32.23 -9.35 -44.99
C GLY A 48 -33.17 -10.03 -44.00
N THR A 49 -34.46 -10.02 -44.33
CA THR A 49 -35.58 -10.72 -43.68
C THR A 49 -35.51 -12.23 -43.90
N HIS A 50 -35.92 -13.04 -42.92
CA HIS A 50 -36.70 -14.26 -43.17
C HIS A 50 -37.51 -14.69 -41.92
N GLU A 51 -38.82 -14.76 -42.13
CA GLU A 51 -39.86 -15.40 -41.29
C GLU A 51 -39.85 -16.94 -41.41
N HIS A 52 -40.73 -17.57 -40.60
CA HIS A 52 -41.27 -18.94 -40.60
C HIS A 52 -40.44 -20.01 -39.83
N GLU A 53 -40.99 -20.89 -38.97
CA GLU A 53 -42.36 -21.19 -38.55
C GLU A 53 -42.38 -22.14 -37.32
N ARG A 54 -43.48 -22.05 -36.55
CA ARG A 54 -44.21 -23.00 -35.67
C ARG A 54 -43.69 -24.42 -35.30
N GLY A 55 -44.01 -24.79 -34.05
CA GLY A 55 -44.37 -26.16 -33.59
C GLY A 55 -44.22 -26.29 -32.06
N ARG A 56 -45.23 -26.10 -31.18
CA ARG A 56 -46.48 -26.83 -30.85
C ARG A 56 -46.31 -28.07 -29.94
N GLY A 57 -47.00 -28.05 -28.78
CA GLY A 57 -47.44 -29.20 -27.95
C GLY A 57 -46.50 -29.58 -26.79
N GLY A 58 -46.90 -29.89 -25.56
CA GLY A 58 -48.18 -30.12 -24.86
C GLY A 58 -47.80 -30.47 -23.39
N ASP A 59 -48.51 -29.99 -22.37
CA ASP A 59 -49.69 -30.59 -21.69
C ASP A 59 -49.35 -31.35 -20.38
N GLY A 60 -50.18 -31.17 -19.34
CA GLY A 60 -50.31 -32.04 -18.16
C GLY A 60 -49.80 -31.45 -16.82
N THR A 61 -50.56 -30.75 -15.95
CA THR A 61 -51.71 -31.10 -15.06
C THR A 61 -51.39 -31.74 -13.68
N GLY A 62 -52.00 -31.17 -12.63
CA GLY A 62 -52.32 -31.77 -11.30
C GLY A 62 -51.43 -31.26 -10.16
N VAL A 63 -51.81 -30.37 -9.23
CA VAL A 63 -52.93 -30.28 -8.26
C VAL A 63 -53.01 -31.47 -7.29
N GLY A 64 -52.87 -31.18 -5.99
CA GLY A 64 -53.17 -32.11 -4.89
C GLY A 64 -52.76 -31.58 -3.51
N VAL A 65 -53.60 -30.75 -2.92
CA VAL A 65 -53.63 -30.41 -1.48
C VAL A 65 -54.34 -31.56 -0.74
N GLN A 66 -53.88 -31.95 0.45
CA GLN A 66 -54.79 -32.38 1.53
C GLN A 66 -54.15 -32.40 2.93
N ASP A 67 -55.02 -32.01 3.86
CA ASP A 67 -54.84 -31.81 5.30
C ASP A 67 -54.58 -33.08 6.12
N GLY A 68 -54.04 -32.89 7.32
CA GLY A 68 -54.02 -33.88 8.39
C GLY A 68 -53.95 -33.20 9.76
N THR A 69 -55.12 -32.95 10.33
CA THR A 69 -55.39 -32.40 11.67
C THR A 69 -55.08 -33.38 12.81
N GLY A 70 -54.61 -32.87 13.97
CA GLY A 70 -54.55 -33.61 15.25
C GLY A 70 -54.33 -32.70 16.47
N THR A 71 -55.43 -32.33 17.13
CA THR A 71 -55.64 -31.80 18.52
C THR A 71 -54.83 -32.54 19.62
N GLY A 72 -54.44 -32.01 20.79
CA GLY A 72 -54.77 -30.83 21.63
C GLY A 72 -53.91 -30.88 22.94
N PRO A 73 -54.32 -30.29 24.09
CA PRO A 73 -53.86 -28.99 24.60
C PRO A 73 -53.01 -29.02 25.90
N GLY A 74 -52.34 -27.91 26.23
CA GLY A 74 -51.67 -27.68 27.52
C GLY A 74 -51.25 -26.23 27.72
N THR A 75 -51.93 -25.57 28.66
CA THR A 75 -51.82 -24.18 29.15
C THR A 75 -50.46 -23.73 29.69
N GLY A 76 -50.15 -22.43 29.60
CA GLY A 76 -49.19 -21.79 30.53
C GLY A 76 -48.56 -20.48 30.07
N ASP A 77 -49.14 -19.37 30.53
CA ASP A 77 -48.56 -18.07 30.89
C ASP A 77 -47.80 -17.20 29.87
N GLY A 78 -48.27 -15.96 29.78
CA GLY A 78 -47.69 -14.90 28.98
C GLY A 78 -46.60 -14.11 29.69
N THR A 79 -45.86 -13.35 28.89
CA THR A 79 -45.32 -12.03 29.25
C THR A 79 -45.08 -11.28 27.95
N GLY A 80 -45.62 -10.07 27.86
CA GLY A 80 -45.38 -9.16 26.75
C GLY A 80 -43.98 -8.56 26.81
N GLY A 81 -43.37 -8.37 25.65
CA GLY A 81 -42.14 -7.61 25.47
C GLY A 81 -42.10 -7.07 24.04
N GLY A 82 -42.16 -5.75 23.90
CA GLY A 82 -42.38 -5.04 22.65
C GLY A 82 -41.29 -5.25 21.60
N VAL A 83 -41.72 -5.23 20.34
CA VAL A 83 -40.86 -5.15 19.15
C VAL A 83 -40.36 -3.71 19.02
N GLY A 84 -39.14 -3.46 19.48
CA GLY A 84 -38.38 -2.26 19.13
C GLY A 84 -37.67 -2.46 17.78
N PRO A 85 -37.45 -1.40 16.98
CA PRO A 85 -36.75 -1.53 15.71
C PRO A 85 -35.31 -1.95 15.99
N GLY A 86 -34.92 -3.11 15.45
CA GLY A 86 -33.56 -3.61 15.56
C GLY A 86 -32.60 -2.66 14.87
N THR A 87 -31.91 -1.83 15.64
CA THR A 87 -30.66 -1.22 15.20
C THR A 87 -29.69 -2.36 14.92
N SER A 88 -29.43 -2.63 13.66
CA SER A 88 -28.27 -3.41 13.24
C SER A 88 -27.03 -2.74 13.82
N GLN A 89 -26.53 -3.25 14.93
CA GLN A 89 -25.17 -2.96 15.36
C GLN A 89 -24.28 -3.52 14.27
N VAL A 90 -23.75 -2.62 13.43
CA VAL A 90 -22.58 -2.89 12.62
C VAL A 90 -21.53 -3.37 13.62
N ARG A 91 -21.23 -4.67 13.62
CA ARG A 91 -20.09 -5.18 14.37
C ARG A 91 -18.89 -4.47 13.78
N SER A 92 -18.25 -3.61 14.57
CA SER A 92 -16.90 -3.12 14.26
C SER A 92 -16.07 -4.35 13.95
N ALA A 93 -15.47 -4.40 12.76
CA ALA A 93 -14.47 -5.43 12.48
C ALA A 93 -13.40 -5.33 13.58
N ALA A 94 -12.95 -6.49 14.08
CA ALA A 94 -11.80 -6.49 14.98
C ALA A 94 -10.61 -5.91 14.22
N ALA A 95 -9.82 -5.07 14.88
CA ALA A 95 -8.59 -4.55 14.30
C ALA A 95 -7.70 -5.71 13.83
N PRO A 96 -6.96 -5.55 12.72
CA PRO A 96 -6.05 -6.59 12.27
C PRO A 96 -4.98 -6.87 13.34
N GLU A 97 -4.64 -8.14 13.50
CA GLU A 97 -3.58 -8.58 14.40
C GLU A 97 -2.26 -8.76 13.62
N PRO A 98 -1.09 -8.49 14.24
CA PRO A 98 0.19 -8.82 13.65
C PRO A 98 0.29 -10.31 13.30
N GLU A 99 0.97 -10.63 12.20
CA GLU A 99 1.20 -12.01 11.81
C GLU A 99 2.16 -12.70 12.77
N THR A 100 1.93 -13.99 13.06
CA THR A 100 2.88 -14.88 13.74
C THR A 100 3.12 -16.09 12.86
N CYS A 101 4.39 -16.45 12.68
CA CYS A 101 4.77 -17.58 11.85
C CYS A 101 4.45 -18.92 12.53
N GLU A 102 4.42 -20.01 11.75
CA GLU A 102 4.04 -21.34 12.24
C GLU A 102 4.95 -21.87 13.36
N ASP A 103 6.20 -21.41 13.38
CA ASP A 103 7.23 -21.67 14.39
C ASP A 103 7.17 -20.71 15.60
N GLY A 104 6.24 -19.76 15.59
CA GLY A 104 6.07 -18.76 16.64
C GLY A 104 6.94 -17.50 16.48
N GLU A 105 7.69 -17.37 15.38
CA GLU A 105 8.49 -16.18 15.09
C GLU A 105 7.61 -14.99 14.69
N ASP A 106 7.99 -13.78 15.11
CA ASP A 106 7.44 -12.52 14.58
C ASP A 106 8.19 -12.19 13.28
N PRO A 107 7.52 -12.22 12.11
CA PRO A 107 8.19 -11.95 10.84
C PRO A 107 8.77 -10.53 10.75
N ALA A 108 8.27 -9.58 11.56
CA ALA A 108 8.77 -8.22 11.57
C ALA A 108 10.08 -8.05 12.36
N GLU A 109 10.57 -9.08 13.06
CA GLU A 109 11.88 -9.05 13.71
C GLU A 109 13.03 -9.24 12.70
N SER A 110 14.02 -8.35 12.77
CA SER A 110 15.20 -8.38 11.92
C SER A 110 16.49 -8.58 12.75
N LEU A 111 17.66 -8.61 12.08
CA LEU A 111 18.96 -8.71 12.74
C LEU A 111 19.38 -7.37 13.38
N ARG A 112 19.97 -7.41 14.57
CA ARG A 112 20.48 -6.21 15.25
C ARG A 112 21.45 -5.42 14.39
N PRO A 113 21.41 -4.08 14.47
CA PRO A 113 22.24 -3.19 13.66
C PRO A 113 23.72 -3.39 13.96
N SER A 114 24.56 -3.34 12.93
CA SER A 114 26.01 -3.42 13.04
C SER A 114 26.67 -2.57 11.98
N GLY A 115 27.74 -1.87 12.37
CA GLY A 115 28.59 -1.11 11.43
C GLY A 115 29.81 -1.90 10.95
N LYS A 116 29.84 -3.23 11.14
CA LYS A 116 30.90 -4.07 10.60
C LYS A 116 30.56 -4.39 9.14
N ALA A 117 31.44 -3.98 8.23
CA ALA A 117 31.31 -4.38 6.83
C ALA A 117 31.77 -5.83 6.66
N GLY A 118 30.90 -6.66 6.11
CA GLY A 118 31.22 -8.03 5.71
C GLY A 118 31.34 -8.14 4.19
N GLU A 119 31.15 -9.35 3.67
CA GLU A 119 31.34 -9.63 2.25
C GLU A 119 30.38 -8.83 1.36
N ALA A 120 29.10 -8.71 1.74
CA ALA A 120 28.09 -8.05 0.93
C ALA A 120 28.33 -6.54 0.85
N VAL A 121 28.59 -5.90 1.99
CA VAL A 121 28.89 -4.45 2.04
C VAL A 121 30.17 -4.14 1.26
N GLU A 122 31.23 -4.94 1.44
CA GLU A 122 32.49 -4.72 0.72
C GLU A 122 32.36 -5.00 -0.78
N ARG A 123 31.51 -5.95 -1.19
CA ARG A 123 31.18 -6.20 -2.60
C ARG A 123 30.55 -4.97 -3.26
N ILE A 124 29.61 -4.31 -2.59
CA ILE A 124 28.96 -3.09 -3.10
C ILE A 124 29.97 -1.93 -3.18
N ARG A 125 30.75 -1.71 -2.12
CA ARG A 125 31.80 -0.67 -2.09
C ARG A 125 32.85 -0.85 -3.16
N LYS A 126 33.36 -2.08 -3.33
CA LYS A 126 34.36 -2.39 -4.35
C LYS A 126 33.82 -2.18 -5.77
N ARG A 127 32.52 -2.38 -5.98
CA ARG A 127 31.85 -2.09 -7.26
C ARG A 127 31.56 -0.59 -7.44
N ASP A 128 31.65 0.20 -6.38
CA ASP A 128 31.40 1.64 -6.37
C ASP A 128 30.02 2.03 -6.89
N ARG A 129 29.03 1.16 -6.64
CA ARG A 129 27.64 1.35 -7.07
C ARG A 129 26.68 0.44 -6.33
N LEU A 130 25.58 1.04 -5.87
CA LEU A 130 24.43 0.33 -5.32
C LEU A 130 23.42 0.01 -6.45
N ILE A 131 22.99 -1.25 -6.57
CA ILE A 131 21.97 -1.68 -7.52
C ILE A 131 20.71 -2.02 -6.74
N VAL A 132 19.65 -1.22 -6.91
CA VAL A 132 18.41 -1.37 -6.13
C VAL A 132 17.22 -1.65 -7.01
N GLY A 133 16.43 -2.64 -6.61
CA GLY A 133 15.10 -2.89 -7.16
C GLY A 133 14.09 -1.90 -6.59
N VAL A 134 13.46 -1.10 -7.44
CA VAL A 134 12.49 -0.07 -7.08
C VAL A 134 11.25 -0.14 -7.97
N ASP A 135 10.20 0.57 -7.57
CA ASP A 135 9.11 0.90 -8.49
C ASP A 135 9.45 2.14 -9.33
N GLN A 136 8.70 2.34 -10.41
CA GLN A 136 8.61 3.61 -11.13
C GLN A 136 7.17 4.06 -11.39
N ASN A 137 6.17 3.32 -10.89
CA ASN A 137 4.76 3.54 -11.16
C ASN A 137 3.95 3.92 -9.91
N SER A 138 4.54 3.89 -8.71
CA SER A 138 3.82 4.13 -7.46
C SER A 138 4.00 5.57 -7.02
N TYR A 139 3.06 6.45 -7.41
CA TYR A 139 3.09 7.88 -7.08
C TYR A 139 3.33 8.10 -5.58
N LEU A 140 4.18 9.08 -5.24
CA LEU A 140 4.71 9.40 -3.90
C LEU A 140 5.71 8.38 -3.30
N TRP A 141 5.76 7.14 -3.79
CA TRP A 141 6.64 6.08 -3.27
C TRP A 141 7.92 5.88 -4.09
N GLY A 142 7.74 5.41 -5.31
CA GLY A 142 8.76 5.18 -6.31
C GLY A 142 8.10 5.39 -7.66
N PHE A 143 8.22 6.60 -8.19
CA PHE A 143 7.57 6.98 -9.43
C PHE A 143 8.52 7.76 -10.33
N ARG A 144 8.31 7.63 -11.63
CA ARG A 144 8.98 8.49 -12.60
C ARG A 144 8.25 9.83 -12.66
N ASP A 145 8.91 10.88 -12.18
CA ASP A 145 8.39 12.24 -12.28
C ASP A 145 8.29 12.65 -13.77
N PRO A 146 7.10 12.96 -14.28
CA PRO A 146 6.92 13.31 -15.69
C PRO A 146 7.55 14.65 -16.06
N SER A 147 7.83 15.53 -15.10
CA SER A 147 8.43 16.85 -15.33
C SER A 147 9.96 16.79 -15.47
N THR A 148 10.61 15.91 -14.70
CA THR A 148 12.08 15.77 -14.70
C THR A 148 12.57 14.50 -15.39
N GLY A 149 11.71 13.49 -15.55
CA GLY A 149 12.04 12.16 -16.07
C GLY A 149 12.79 11.27 -15.07
N LYS A 150 13.10 11.77 -13.87
CA LYS A 150 13.83 11.06 -12.81
C LYS A 150 12.88 10.16 -12.02
N ILE A 151 13.45 9.13 -11.37
CA ILE A 151 12.72 8.33 -10.39
C ILE A 151 12.86 9.02 -9.04
N ASP A 152 11.74 9.31 -8.39
CA ASP A 152 11.63 10.02 -7.13
C ASP A 152 10.53 9.40 -6.25
N GLY A 153 10.48 9.79 -4.98
CA GLY A 153 9.49 9.34 -4.00
C GLY A 153 10.13 8.94 -2.67
N PHE A 154 9.28 8.56 -1.73
CA PHE A 154 9.66 8.18 -0.37
C PHE A 154 10.66 7.02 -0.31
N ASP A 155 10.41 5.94 -1.08
CA ASP A 155 11.33 4.79 -1.17
C ASP A 155 12.68 5.22 -1.77
N ILE A 156 12.66 6.18 -2.68
CA ILE A 156 13.86 6.65 -3.39
C ILE A 156 14.73 7.54 -2.51
N ASP A 157 14.13 8.38 -1.68
CA ASP A 157 14.87 9.17 -0.69
C ASP A 157 15.55 8.24 0.34
N LEU A 158 14.90 7.14 0.73
CA LEU A 158 15.53 6.10 1.54
C LEU A 158 16.69 5.40 0.80
N VAL A 159 16.53 5.07 -0.48
CA VAL A 159 17.63 4.50 -1.29
C VAL A 159 18.83 5.45 -1.37
N ARG A 160 18.61 6.75 -1.56
CA ARG A 160 19.68 7.76 -1.57
C ARG A 160 20.40 7.78 -0.24
N ALA A 161 19.66 7.84 0.87
CA ALA A 161 20.19 7.80 2.23
C ALA A 161 21.04 6.55 2.53
N LEU A 162 20.67 5.39 1.98
CA LEU A 162 21.45 4.14 2.10
C LEU A 162 22.70 4.18 1.24
N ALA A 163 22.60 4.67 0.00
CA ALA A 163 23.72 4.75 -0.92
C ALA A 163 24.79 5.74 -0.41
N GLU A 164 24.38 6.88 0.15
CA GLU A 164 25.28 7.88 0.72
C GLU A 164 26.06 7.33 1.92
N ASP A 165 25.40 6.55 2.79
CA ASP A 165 26.06 5.90 3.93
C ASP A 165 27.04 4.79 3.49
N LEU A 166 26.75 4.11 2.37
CA LEU A 166 27.59 3.02 1.85
C LEU A 166 28.81 3.52 1.05
N LEU A 167 28.61 4.53 0.20
CA LEU A 167 29.55 4.92 -0.86
C LEU A 167 30.09 6.35 -0.71
N GLY A 168 29.50 7.17 0.17
CA GLY A 168 29.88 8.57 0.37
C GLY A 168 29.00 9.57 -0.40
N GLU A 169 29.47 10.81 -0.51
CA GLU A 169 28.74 11.89 -1.19
C GLU A 169 28.58 11.61 -2.70
N ASP A 170 27.41 11.96 -3.25
CA ASP A 170 27.03 11.77 -4.66
C ASP A 170 27.21 10.30 -5.15
N PRO A 171 26.55 9.34 -4.47
CA PRO A 171 26.76 7.93 -4.77
C PRO A 171 26.16 7.54 -6.13
N GLU A 172 26.85 6.65 -6.83
CA GLU A 172 26.31 6.04 -8.06
C GLU A 172 25.25 4.98 -7.68
N ILE A 173 24.03 5.13 -8.22
CA ILE A 173 22.89 4.25 -7.97
C ILE A 173 22.34 3.74 -9.30
N THR A 174 22.23 2.42 -9.46
CA THR A 174 21.47 1.79 -10.54
C THR A 174 20.10 1.36 -10.04
N TYR A 175 19.07 2.08 -10.48
CA TYR A 175 17.69 1.67 -10.28
C TYR A 175 17.29 0.61 -11.30
N LYS A 176 16.86 -0.56 -10.83
CA LYS A 176 16.14 -1.56 -11.62
C LYS A 176 14.67 -1.48 -11.29
N THR A 177 13.83 -1.29 -12.30
CA THR A 177 12.38 -1.24 -12.13
C THR A 177 11.82 -2.66 -12.16
N ILE A 178 11.21 -3.11 -11.07
CA ILE A 178 10.87 -4.52 -10.88
C ILE A 178 9.37 -4.69 -10.62
N PRO A 179 8.64 -5.49 -11.43
CA PRO A 179 7.25 -5.88 -11.15
C PRO A 179 7.05 -6.54 -9.79
N THR A 180 5.82 -6.57 -9.27
CA THR A 180 5.53 -6.99 -7.88
C THR A 180 5.91 -8.42 -7.57
N ASP A 181 5.70 -9.31 -8.53
CA ASP A 181 6.07 -10.72 -8.50
C ASP A 181 7.57 -10.97 -8.71
N GLN A 182 8.31 -10.01 -9.28
CA GLN A 182 9.73 -10.18 -9.61
C GLN A 182 10.70 -9.72 -8.51
N ARG A 183 10.19 -9.17 -7.38
CA ARG A 183 11.03 -8.64 -6.28
C ARG A 183 11.96 -9.70 -5.67
N ILE A 184 11.41 -10.86 -5.28
CA ILE A 184 12.19 -11.97 -4.71
C ILE A 184 13.12 -12.60 -5.76
N PRO A 185 12.64 -12.94 -6.98
CA PRO A 185 13.53 -13.48 -8.02
C PRO A 185 14.73 -12.59 -8.34
N ALA A 186 14.57 -11.27 -8.35
CA ALA A 186 15.69 -10.36 -8.63
C ALA A 186 16.78 -10.40 -7.54
N ILE A 187 16.38 -10.53 -6.26
CA ILE A 187 17.32 -10.69 -5.16
C ILE A 187 18.04 -12.05 -5.25
N GLN A 188 17.28 -13.13 -5.44
CA GLN A 188 17.82 -14.49 -5.49
C GLN A 188 18.78 -14.70 -6.68
N LYS A 189 18.53 -14.02 -7.80
CA LYS A 189 19.42 -14.05 -8.98
C LYS A 189 20.64 -13.12 -8.86
N GLY A 190 20.76 -12.35 -7.77
CA GLY A 190 21.82 -11.34 -7.60
C GLY A 190 21.70 -10.20 -8.62
N GLU A 191 20.51 -9.96 -9.16
CA GLU A 191 20.27 -8.89 -10.12
C GLU A 191 20.26 -7.51 -9.48
N VAL A 192 19.98 -7.45 -8.18
CA VAL A 192 19.98 -6.26 -7.31
C VAL A 192 20.61 -6.65 -5.97
N ASP A 193 21.18 -5.68 -5.26
CA ASP A 193 21.70 -5.89 -3.91
C ASP A 193 20.56 -5.87 -2.87
N MET A 194 19.53 -5.07 -3.14
CA MET A 194 18.35 -4.94 -2.29
C MET A 194 17.12 -4.48 -3.09
N VAL A 195 15.94 -4.66 -2.51
CA VAL A 195 14.67 -4.13 -3.02
C VAL A 195 14.10 -3.16 -1.98
N VAL A 196 13.86 -1.92 -2.41
CA VAL A 196 13.14 -0.89 -1.66
C VAL A 196 11.91 -0.52 -2.48
N ARG A 197 10.82 -1.27 -2.26
CA ARG A 197 9.60 -1.21 -3.07
C ARG A 197 8.38 -1.71 -2.31
N THR A 198 7.90 -0.94 -1.33
CA THR A 198 6.67 -1.22 -0.54
C THR A 198 6.44 -2.71 -0.30
N MET A 199 7.46 -3.39 0.25
CA MET A 199 7.50 -4.85 0.29
C MET A 199 7.18 -5.31 1.71
N THR A 200 5.96 -5.83 1.88
CA THR A 200 5.52 -6.38 3.15
C THR A 200 6.44 -7.50 3.63
N VAL A 201 6.89 -7.38 4.87
CA VAL A 201 7.54 -8.46 5.63
C VAL A 201 6.45 -9.39 6.15
N ASN A 202 6.53 -10.68 5.79
CA ASN A 202 5.55 -11.69 6.20
C ASN A 202 6.23 -13.07 6.31
N CYS A 203 5.53 -14.03 6.91
CA CYS A 203 6.09 -15.35 7.20
C CYS A 203 6.50 -16.15 5.95
N GLU A 204 5.83 -15.94 4.82
CA GLU A 204 6.18 -16.58 3.56
C GLU A 204 7.52 -16.06 3.03
N ARG A 205 7.67 -14.73 2.98
CA ARG A 205 8.80 -14.07 2.33
C ARG A 205 10.09 -14.13 3.15
N ILE A 206 10.01 -14.11 4.49
CA ILE A 206 11.21 -14.22 5.34
C ILE A 206 11.93 -15.58 5.19
N ARG A 207 11.27 -16.59 4.60
CA ARG A 207 11.86 -17.88 4.27
C ARG A 207 12.65 -17.85 2.95
N GLU A 208 12.46 -16.81 2.14
CA GLU A 208 13.05 -16.69 0.79
C GLU A 208 14.08 -15.57 0.67
N VAL A 209 13.92 -14.50 1.45
CA VAL A 209 14.78 -13.30 1.47
C VAL A 209 14.93 -12.79 2.90
N ALA A 210 16.03 -12.10 3.18
CA ALA A 210 16.19 -11.38 4.45
C ALA A 210 15.53 -10.00 4.36
N PHE A 211 15.03 -9.49 5.49
CA PHE A 211 14.45 -8.16 5.58
C PHE A 211 15.14 -7.30 6.63
N SER A 212 15.19 -5.99 6.37
CA SER A 212 15.41 -4.99 7.41
C SER A 212 14.23 -4.92 8.39
N THR A 213 14.39 -4.13 9.44
CA THR A 213 13.26 -3.61 10.23
C THR A 213 12.31 -2.78 9.35
N ALA A 214 11.03 -2.71 9.76
CA ALA A 214 10.01 -2.02 8.99
C ALA A 214 10.26 -0.50 8.92
N TYR A 215 10.28 0.10 7.73
CA TYR A 215 10.46 1.55 7.55
C TYR A 215 9.12 2.28 7.39
N PHE A 216 8.03 1.57 7.13
CA PHE A 216 6.68 2.10 7.03
C PHE A 216 5.67 0.99 7.38
N GLU A 217 4.48 1.34 7.83
CA GLU A 217 3.39 0.39 8.08
C GLU A 217 2.13 0.81 7.33
N ALA A 218 1.54 -0.14 6.61
CA ALA A 218 0.29 0.04 5.88
C ALA A 218 -0.69 -1.09 6.22
N GLY A 219 -1.79 -1.19 5.47
CA GLY A 219 -2.70 -2.33 5.55
C GLY A 219 -3.56 -2.46 4.29
N GLN A 220 -4.01 -3.67 3.95
CA GLN A 220 -4.82 -3.87 2.74
C GLN A 220 -6.15 -3.15 2.84
N GLN A 221 -6.44 -2.25 1.89
CA GLN A 221 -7.65 -1.44 1.86
C GLN A 221 -8.22 -1.37 0.43
N LEU A 222 -9.52 -1.10 0.33
CA LEU A 222 -10.19 -0.97 -0.96
C LEU A 222 -10.10 0.46 -1.46
N LEU A 223 -9.73 0.60 -2.73
CA LEU A 223 -9.85 1.84 -3.49
C LEU A 223 -10.96 1.67 -4.53
N VAL A 224 -11.92 2.60 -4.56
CA VAL A 224 -13.10 2.55 -5.43
C VAL A 224 -13.35 3.90 -6.10
N PRO A 225 -14.14 3.96 -7.19
CA PRO A 225 -14.63 5.22 -7.72
C PRO A 225 -15.52 5.92 -6.69
N LYS A 226 -15.33 7.23 -6.46
CA LYS A 226 -16.22 8.05 -5.60
C LYS A 226 -17.66 7.99 -6.10
N GLU A 227 -17.81 8.19 -7.40
CA GLU A 227 -19.10 8.17 -8.06
C GLU A 227 -19.45 6.76 -8.54
N ASN A 228 -20.65 6.31 -8.21
CA ASN A 228 -21.18 5.00 -8.64
C ASN A 228 -20.35 3.79 -8.19
N ALA A 229 -19.61 3.88 -7.08
CA ALA A 229 -18.92 2.73 -6.48
C ALA A 229 -19.87 1.54 -6.32
N ARG A 230 -19.48 0.39 -6.87
CA ARG A 230 -20.26 -0.85 -6.83
C ARG A 230 -19.83 -1.81 -5.73
N VAL A 231 -18.61 -1.64 -5.24
CA VAL A 231 -18.05 -2.29 -4.06
C VAL A 231 -18.17 -1.30 -2.90
N LYS A 232 -18.66 -1.77 -1.76
CA LYS A 232 -18.93 -0.94 -0.56
C LYS A 232 -18.12 -1.35 0.67
N GLY A 233 -17.40 -2.45 0.57
CA GLY A 233 -16.57 -3.01 1.63
C GLY A 233 -16.28 -4.48 1.35
N PHE A 234 -15.64 -5.16 2.29
CA PHE A 234 -15.41 -6.61 2.27
C PHE A 234 -16.68 -7.39 2.63
N ASP A 235 -17.73 -7.20 1.82
CA ASP A 235 -19.07 -7.75 2.04
C ASP A 235 -19.71 -8.29 0.74
N ALA A 236 -21.02 -8.55 0.77
CA ALA A 236 -21.77 -9.09 -0.35
C ALA A 236 -21.73 -8.21 -1.62
N SER A 237 -21.41 -6.92 -1.52
CA SER A 237 -21.28 -6.00 -2.67
C SER A 237 -20.19 -6.44 -3.66
N MET A 238 -19.16 -7.13 -3.19
CA MET A 238 -18.06 -7.67 -4.02
C MET A 238 -18.51 -8.78 -4.99
N ARG A 239 -19.64 -9.43 -4.73
CA ARG A 239 -20.05 -10.61 -5.50
C ARG A 239 -20.18 -10.28 -6.99
N GLY A 240 -19.42 -11.00 -7.80
CA GLY A 240 -19.34 -10.85 -9.24
C GLY A 240 -18.66 -9.57 -9.74
N LYS A 241 -18.18 -8.69 -8.86
CA LYS A 241 -17.42 -7.47 -9.19
C LYS A 241 -15.96 -7.80 -9.48
N ARG A 242 -15.33 -7.00 -10.32
CA ARG A 242 -13.94 -7.16 -10.72
C ARG A 242 -13.04 -6.43 -9.72
N LEU A 243 -12.32 -7.19 -8.92
CA LEU A 243 -11.37 -6.65 -7.96
C LEU A 243 -9.96 -6.79 -8.55
N CYS A 244 -9.26 -5.67 -8.68
CA CYS A 244 -7.92 -5.64 -9.23
C CYS A 244 -6.85 -5.63 -8.14
N PHE A 245 -5.76 -6.36 -8.36
CA PHE A 245 -4.57 -6.37 -7.51
C PHE A 245 -3.35 -6.79 -8.34
N ALA A 246 -2.16 -6.46 -7.84
CA ALA A 246 -0.91 -6.84 -8.49
C ALA A 246 -0.61 -8.35 -8.32
N ASP A 247 0.02 -8.96 -9.31
CA ASP A 247 0.50 -10.34 -9.24
C ASP A 247 1.58 -10.49 -8.17
N GLY A 248 1.53 -11.58 -7.40
CA GLY A 248 2.46 -11.84 -6.29
C GLY A 248 2.32 -10.88 -5.09
N SER A 249 1.23 -10.12 -5.00
CA SER A 249 0.97 -9.19 -3.90
C SER A 249 0.30 -9.88 -2.70
N THR A 250 0.44 -9.28 -1.51
CA THR A 250 -0.31 -9.69 -0.31
C THR A 250 -1.82 -9.47 -0.49
N ALA A 251 -2.24 -8.48 -1.28
CA ALA A 251 -3.63 -8.29 -1.72
C ALA A 251 -4.20 -9.52 -2.47
N GLN A 252 -3.43 -10.07 -3.42
CA GLN A 252 -3.82 -11.30 -4.12
C GLN A 252 -3.97 -12.47 -3.15
N ALA A 253 -2.96 -12.71 -2.32
CA ALA A 253 -2.98 -13.77 -1.33
C ALA A 253 -4.16 -13.62 -0.35
N LEU A 254 -4.50 -12.39 0.05
CA LEU A 254 -5.65 -12.10 0.90
C LEU A 254 -6.96 -12.58 0.27
N MET A 255 -7.17 -12.28 -1.02
CA MET A 255 -8.40 -12.67 -1.74
C MET A 255 -8.53 -14.18 -1.99
N GLU A 256 -7.45 -14.93 -1.85
CA GLU A 256 -7.45 -16.39 -1.94
C GLU A 256 -7.81 -17.06 -0.60
N LYS A 257 -7.73 -16.34 0.53
CA LYS A 257 -8.09 -16.84 1.87
C LYS A 257 -9.61 -17.01 2.02
N GLY A 258 -10.01 -18.04 2.76
CA GLY A 258 -11.39 -18.56 2.81
C GLY A 258 -12.50 -17.51 2.97
N LYS A 259 -12.40 -16.59 3.95
CA LYS A 259 -13.43 -15.57 4.18
C LYS A 259 -13.57 -14.58 3.01
N TYR A 260 -12.47 -14.17 2.39
CA TYR A 260 -12.48 -13.22 1.28
C TYR A 260 -12.86 -13.89 -0.05
N LYS A 261 -12.36 -15.11 -0.28
CA LYS A 261 -12.74 -15.91 -1.45
C LYS A 261 -14.24 -16.17 -1.50
N ALA A 262 -14.89 -16.38 -0.35
CA ALA A 262 -16.33 -16.58 -0.23
C ALA A 262 -17.18 -15.35 -0.63
N LEU A 263 -16.59 -14.15 -0.66
CA LEU A 263 -17.26 -12.92 -1.14
C LEU A 263 -17.54 -12.96 -2.65
N GLY A 264 -16.81 -13.80 -3.40
CA GLY A 264 -17.11 -14.10 -4.80
C GLY A 264 -16.79 -12.96 -5.77
N ALA A 265 -15.78 -12.14 -5.47
CA ALA A 265 -15.20 -11.21 -6.43
C ALA A 265 -14.52 -11.97 -7.59
N LYS A 266 -14.45 -11.33 -8.76
CA LYS A 266 -13.68 -11.79 -9.92
C LYS A 266 -12.32 -11.10 -9.90
N SER A 267 -11.25 -11.87 -9.84
CA SER A 267 -9.89 -11.35 -9.84
C SER A 267 -9.52 -10.71 -11.18
N VAL A 268 -8.89 -9.53 -11.13
CA VAL A 268 -8.19 -8.90 -12.25
C VAL A 268 -6.74 -8.73 -11.82
N VAL A 269 -5.88 -9.61 -12.32
CA VAL A 269 -4.46 -9.60 -11.96
C VAL A 269 -3.67 -8.78 -12.97
N VAL A 270 -2.78 -7.93 -12.48
CA VAL A 270 -1.91 -7.05 -13.28
C VAL A 270 -0.48 -7.08 -12.75
N PRO A 271 0.55 -6.72 -13.52
CA PRO A 271 1.93 -6.74 -13.03
C PRO A 271 2.21 -5.74 -11.88
N ASN A 272 1.60 -4.55 -11.92
CA ASN A 272 1.83 -3.50 -10.93
C ASN A 272 0.53 -2.85 -10.45
N GLN A 273 0.55 -2.29 -9.24
CA GLN A 273 -0.61 -1.72 -8.56
C GLN A 273 -1.23 -0.55 -9.33
N LEU A 274 -0.42 0.33 -9.95
CA LEU A 274 -0.91 1.43 -10.78
C LEU A 274 -1.75 0.95 -11.98
N ASP A 275 -1.45 -0.24 -12.52
CA ASP A 275 -2.23 -0.78 -13.63
C ASP A 275 -3.70 -0.97 -13.21
N CYS A 276 -3.98 -1.21 -11.92
CA CYS A 276 -5.34 -1.29 -11.42
C CYS A 276 -6.09 0.05 -11.45
N LEU A 277 -5.42 1.17 -11.19
CA LEU A 277 -6.03 2.49 -11.35
C LEU A 277 -6.45 2.71 -12.81
N VAL A 278 -5.56 2.38 -13.76
CA VAL A 278 -5.87 2.45 -15.20
C VAL A 278 -7.02 1.50 -15.57
N ARG A 279 -7.05 0.28 -15.03
CA ARG A 279 -8.19 -0.65 -15.25
C ARG A 279 -9.49 -0.07 -14.71
N MET A 280 -9.47 0.61 -13.56
CA MET A 280 -10.66 1.22 -12.98
C MET A 280 -11.17 2.39 -13.83
N GLN A 281 -10.28 3.29 -14.27
CA GLN A 281 -10.59 4.40 -15.18
C GLN A 281 -11.21 3.93 -16.50
N LEU A 282 -10.74 2.80 -17.03
CA LEU A 282 -11.27 2.18 -18.25
C LEU A 282 -12.56 1.36 -18.02
N GLY A 283 -13.10 1.35 -16.80
CA GLY A 283 -14.25 0.53 -16.42
C GLY A 283 -13.99 -0.97 -16.55
N LYS A 284 -12.72 -1.40 -16.49
CA LYS A 284 -12.24 -2.80 -16.55
C LYS A 284 -12.04 -3.43 -15.17
N ALA A 285 -12.02 -2.63 -14.11
CA ALA A 285 -12.09 -3.05 -12.71
C ALA A 285 -13.18 -2.23 -11.99
N ASP A 286 -13.79 -2.81 -10.96
CA ASP A 286 -14.82 -2.14 -10.14
C ASP A 286 -14.23 -1.63 -8.80
N ALA A 287 -13.08 -2.16 -8.38
CA ALA A 287 -12.30 -1.75 -7.23
C ALA A 287 -10.85 -2.23 -7.36
N THR A 288 -9.93 -1.60 -6.64
CA THR A 288 -8.57 -2.08 -6.40
C THR A 288 -8.47 -2.53 -4.94
N LEU A 289 -7.78 -3.63 -4.68
CA LEU A 289 -7.29 -3.99 -3.35
C LEU A 289 -5.78 -3.80 -3.33
N THR A 290 -5.30 -2.94 -2.44
CA THR A 290 -3.88 -2.64 -2.28
C THR A 290 -3.64 -2.05 -0.89
N ASP A 291 -2.38 -1.89 -0.51
CA ASP A 291 -2.02 -1.25 0.75
C ASP A 291 -2.57 0.19 0.78
N SER A 292 -3.14 0.59 1.92
CA SER A 292 -3.76 1.90 2.14
C SER A 292 -2.88 3.06 1.68
N ALA A 293 -1.57 2.96 1.92
CA ALA A 293 -0.59 3.96 1.56
C ALA A 293 -0.35 4.05 0.03
N LEU A 294 -0.44 2.93 -0.69
CA LEU A 294 -0.40 2.90 -2.16
C LEU A 294 -1.72 3.40 -2.75
N GLY A 295 -2.85 3.01 -2.15
CA GLY A 295 -4.17 3.49 -2.56
C GLY A 295 -4.34 5.00 -2.35
N ALA A 296 -3.76 5.55 -1.28
CA ALA A 296 -3.72 7.00 -1.05
C ALA A 296 -2.93 7.72 -2.15
N GLY A 297 -1.77 7.18 -2.56
CA GLY A 297 -1.02 7.69 -3.71
C GLY A 297 -1.85 7.63 -5.01
N GLN A 298 -2.63 6.57 -5.23
CA GLN A 298 -3.55 6.48 -6.37
C GLN A 298 -4.68 7.52 -6.31
N ALA A 299 -5.24 7.79 -5.12
CA ALA A 299 -6.28 8.81 -4.93
C ALA A 299 -5.74 10.24 -5.07
N ALA A 300 -4.48 10.47 -4.69
CA ALA A 300 -3.78 11.73 -4.95
C ALA A 300 -3.54 11.94 -6.45
N GLN A 301 -3.18 10.87 -7.17
CA GLN A 301 -2.99 10.91 -8.62
C GLN A 301 -4.32 11.05 -9.39
N ASP A 302 -5.41 10.43 -8.92
CA ASP A 302 -6.74 10.52 -9.51
C ASP A 302 -7.80 10.83 -8.44
N PRO A 303 -8.21 12.11 -8.31
CA PRO A 303 -9.20 12.50 -7.30
C PRO A 303 -10.61 11.92 -7.50
N SER A 304 -10.88 11.16 -8.57
CA SER A 304 -12.16 10.50 -8.80
C SER A 304 -12.31 9.17 -8.05
N VAL A 305 -11.24 8.67 -7.43
CA VAL A 305 -11.28 7.48 -6.57
C VAL A 305 -11.07 7.85 -5.10
N GLU A 306 -11.49 6.96 -4.22
CA GLU A 306 -11.33 7.09 -2.76
C GLU A 306 -11.10 5.74 -2.10
N LEU A 307 -10.39 5.77 -0.98
CA LEU A 307 -10.26 4.63 -0.09
C LEU A 307 -11.55 4.46 0.72
N ILE A 308 -12.00 3.21 0.90
CA ILE A 308 -13.17 2.89 1.72
C ILE A 308 -12.89 1.76 2.70
N GLY A 309 -13.64 1.76 3.81
CA GLY A 309 -13.45 0.81 4.91
C GLY A 309 -12.16 1.06 5.68
N ASP A 310 -11.89 0.23 6.67
CA ASP A 310 -10.62 0.21 7.40
C ASP A 310 -9.65 -0.78 6.76
N PRO A 311 -8.34 -0.65 7.00
CA PRO A 311 -7.37 -1.66 6.58
C PRO A 311 -7.66 -3.05 7.20
N GLU A 312 -7.64 -4.10 6.38
CA GLU A 312 -7.94 -5.49 6.78
C GLU A 312 -6.72 -6.26 7.31
N THR A 313 -5.52 -5.72 7.14
CA THR A 313 -4.25 -6.34 7.53
C THR A 313 -3.27 -5.29 8.08
N ILE A 314 -2.19 -5.76 8.70
CA ILE A 314 -1.00 -4.96 8.99
C ILE A 314 0.08 -5.37 7.97
N GLU A 315 0.65 -4.40 7.27
CA GLU A 315 1.63 -4.60 6.19
C GLU A 315 2.91 -3.81 6.51
N PRO A 316 3.83 -4.37 7.32
CA PRO A 316 5.11 -3.71 7.61
C PRO A 316 6.01 -3.76 6.37
N TYR A 317 6.45 -2.61 5.86
CA TYR A 317 7.36 -2.56 4.71
C TYR A 317 8.81 -2.66 5.15
N GLY A 318 9.52 -3.66 4.64
CA GLY A 318 10.95 -3.85 4.86
C GLY A 318 11.76 -3.72 3.57
N ILE A 319 13.07 -3.49 3.73
CA ILE A 319 14.05 -3.59 2.64
C ILE A 319 14.43 -5.06 2.53
N ALA A 320 14.17 -5.67 1.37
CA ALA A 320 14.50 -7.06 1.12
C ALA A 320 15.92 -7.19 0.55
N MET A 321 16.67 -8.17 1.03
CA MET A 321 18.05 -8.48 0.66
C MET A 321 18.22 -9.99 0.53
N ASN A 322 19.36 -10.44 -0.02
CA ASN A 322 19.64 -11.87 -0.08
C ASN A 322 19.73 -12.46 1.34
N LEU A 323 19.21 -13.68 1.55
CA LEU A 323 19.25 -14.37 2.84
C LEU A 323 20.66 -14.49 3.41
N GLU A 324 21.65 -14.66 2.54
CA GLU A 324 23.05 -14.89 2.95
C GLU A 324 23.80 -13.59 3.28
N ASP A 325 23.29 -12.44 2.84
CA ASP A 325 23.93 -11.12 3.02
C ASP A 325 23.58 -10.51 4.41
N GLU A 326 23.75 -11.28 5.50
CA GLU A 326 23.42 -10.81 6.86
C GLU A 326 24.19 -9.54 7.26
N ASP A 327 25.43 -9.38 6.81
CA ASP A 327 26.20 -8.17 7.08
C ASP A 327 25.55 -6.92 6.46
N LEU A 328 24.96 -7.06 5.27
CA LEU A 328 24.20 -6.00 4.62
C LEU A 328 22.92 -5.70 5.39
N VAL A 329 22.18 -6.72 5.85
CA VAL A 329 20.95 -6.53 6.66
C VAL A 329 21.24 -5.71 7.91
N ARG A 330 22.31 -6.06 8.63
CA ARG A 330 22.71 -5.35 9.85
C ARG A 330 23.20 -3.94 9.56
N TRP A 331 23.88 -3.72 8.44
CA TRP A 331 24.29 -2.40 7.99
C TRP A 331 23.08 -1.52 7.67
N VAL A 332 22.13 -2.05 6.90
CA VAL A 332 20.88 -1.38 6.54
C VAL A 332 20.08 -1.03 7.79
N ASN A 333 19.95 -1.95 8.76
CA ASN A 333 19.26 -1.67 10.02
C ASN A 333 19.93 -0.55 10.83
N LYS A 334 21.27 -0.52 10.86
CA LYS A 334 22.00 0.59 11.51
C LYS A 334 21.66 1.93 10.84
N ARG A 335 21.61 1.97 9.51
CA ARG A 335 21.29 3.18 8.77
C ARG A 335 19.81 3.58 8.94
N LEU A 336 18.89 2.62 8.96
CA LEU A 336 17.47 2.85 9.23
C LEU A 336 17.24 3.40 10.64
N ASP A 337 17.94 2.91 11.66
CA ASP A 337 17.86 3.47 13.02
C ASP A 337 18.27 4.94 13.03
N ALA A 338 19.35 5.29 12.31
CA ALA A 338 19.75 6.69 12.13
C ALA A 338 18.72 7.50 11.32
N TYR A 339 18.14 6.92 10.27
CA TYR A 339 17.15 7.57 9.40
C TYR A 339 15.87 7.96 10.16
N ARG A 340 15.44 7.14 11.13
CA ARG A 340 14.30 7.39 12.01
C ARG A 340 14.62 8.32 13.19
N SER A 341 15.88 8.39 13.59
CA SER A 341 16.31 9.14 14.77
C SER A 341 16.20 10.65 14.55
N GLY A 342 15.79 11.38 15.59
CA GLY A 342 15.68 12.85 15.57
C GLY A 342 14.26 13.40 15.68
N GLY A 343 13.23 12.54 15.79
CA GLY A 343 11.84 12.97 15.90
C GLY A 343 11.42 13.75 14.65
N ASP A 344 10.90 14.97 14.85
CA ASP A 344 10.47 15.85 13.76
C ASP A 344 11.62 16.24 12.81
N ASP A 345 12.86 16.23 13.32
CA ASP A 345 14.07 16.52 12.55
C ASP A 345 14.72 15.25 11.96
N SER A 346 14.05 14.09 12.00
CA SER A 346 14.57 12.88 11.37
C SER A 346 14.52 12.97 9.84
N GLU A 347 15.40 12.22 9.16
CA GLU A 347 15.35 12.10 7.70
C GLU A 347 14.06 11.44 7.23
N TRP A 348 13.59 10.44 8.00
CA TRP A 348 12.29 9.81 7.77
C TRP A 348 11.17 10.85 7.78
N ARG A 349 11.12 11.71 8.81
CA ARG A 349 10.07 12.73 8.91
C ARG A 349 10.13 13.71 7.75
N ARG A 350 11.32 14.21 7.40
CA ARG A 350 11.48 15.10 6.24
C ARG A 350 11.00 14.47 4.94
N SER A 351 11.31 13.19 4.71
CA SER A 351 10.83 12.46 3.54
C SER A 351 9.31 12.28 3.59
N TYR A 352 8.78 11.92 4.76
CA TYR A 352 7.34 11.78 4.97
C TYR A 352 6.61 13.08 4.65
N ASP A 353 7.02 14.21 5.25
CA ASP A 353 6.38 15.50 5.02
C ASP A 353 6.49 15.95 3.55
N LYS A 354 7.65 15.71 2.92
CA LYS A 354 7.87 16.05 1.51
C LYS A 354 6.91 15.30 0.58
N TRP A 355 6.64 14.03 0.84
CA TRP A 355 5.88 13.17 -0.08
C TRP A 355 4.42 13.00 0.30
N PHE A 356 4.06 13.14 1.57
CA PHE A 356 2.77 12.67 2.09
C PHE A 356 1.96 13.73 2.82
N ALA A 357 2.54 14.89 3.17
CA ALA A 357 1.86 15.92 3.97
C ALA A 357 0.54 16.40 3.36
N ASP A 358 0.49 16.55 2.03
CA ASP A 358 -0.68 17.10 1.34
C ASP A 358 -1.71 16.02 0.92
N ASP A 359 -1.28 14.76 0.81
CA ASP A 359 -1.99 13.75 0.02
C ASP A 359 -2.36 12.48 0.80
N ILE A 360 -1.61 12.12 1.84
CA ILE A 360 -1.86 10.91 2.66
C ILE A 360 -2.41 11.30 4.05
N MET A 361 -2.51 12.59 4.36
CA MET A 361 -2.94 13.07 5.67
C MET A 361 -4.46 13.32 5.78
N SER A 362 -5.16 12.24 6.11
CA SER A 362 -5.94 12.22 7.34
C SER A 362 -5.63 10.89 8.00
N ALA A 363 -4.72 10.89 8.98
CA ALA A 363 -4.60 9.76 9.89
C ALA A 363 -6.02 9.36 10.31
N ALA A 364 -6.42 8.13 10.00
CA ALA A 364 -7.74 7.60 10.34
C ALA A 364 -8.06 7.79 11.84
N ASP A 365 -7.02 8.00 12.66
CA ASP A 365 -7.08 8.15 14.11
C ASP A 365 -6.57 9.50 14.65
N GLY A 366 -6.25 10.49 13.79
CA GLY A 366 -5.74 11.80 14.22
C GLY A 366 -4.38 11.78 14.93
N LYS A 367 -3.62 10.69 14.81
CA LYS A 367 -2.24 10.58 15.32
C LYS A 367 -1.25 11.06 14.27
N ASP A 368 -0.26 11.81 14.73
CA ASP A 368 0.85 12.23 13.91
C ASP A 368 1.65 10.99 13.46
N PRO A 369 1.90 10.81 12.15
CA PRO A 369 2.62 9.65 11.62
C PRO A 369 4.05 9.59 12.16
N ALA A 370 4.41 8.41 12.68
CA ALA A 370 5.74 8.10 13.18
C ALA A 370 6.29 6.87 12.44
N PRO A 371 7.62 6.76 12.27
CA PRO A 371 8.22 5.55 11.73
C PRO A 371 7.92 4.35 12.65
N PRO A 372 7.76 3.13 12.09
CA PRO A 372 7.60 1.93 12.91
C PRO A 372 8.81 1.71 13.85
N GLU A 373 8.53 1.32 15.08
CA GLU A 373 9.57 0.95 16.05
C GLU A 373 10.31 -0.33 15.57
N PRO A 374 11.65 -0.34 15.57
CA PRO A 374 12.40 -1.49 15.10
C PRO A 374 12.28 -2.68 16.08
N LYS A 375 12.11 -3.88 15.53
CA LYS A 375 12.12 -5.14 16.28
C LYS A 375 13.32 -6.00 15.86
N TYR A 376 14.02 -6.57 16.84
CA TYR A 376 15.25 -7.32 16.61
C TYR A 376 15.22 -8.68 17.33
N ARG A 377 15.62 -9.75 16.63
CA ARG A 377 15.57 -11.15 17.14
C ARG A 377 16.83 -11.66 17.84
N ASP A 378 17.97 -10.99 17.67
CA ASP A 378 19.27 -11.38 18.26
C ASP A 378 19.86 -10.32 19.18
#